data_AF-X1SHK1-F1
#
_entry.id   AF-X1SHK1-F1
#
_cell.length_a   1.000
_cell.length_b   1.000
_cell.length_c   1.000
_cell.angle_alpha   90.00
_cell.angle_beta   90.00
_cell.angle_gamma   90.00
#
_symmetry.space_group_name_H-M   'P 1'
#
loop_
_entity.id
_entity.type
_entity.pdbx_description
1 polymer ?
#
loop_
_entity_poly.entity_id
_entity_poly.type
_entity_poly.pdbx_seq_one_letter_code
_entity_poly.pdbx_strand_id
1 'polypeptide(L)'
;MKGSEEKLADLGLGFSEEDIELVRNLGFQVILRLKNFARINKEDIEFKFKESDKAGKISGIIFEGEAVLGYPSKENLIHTAELLKTKEYPFGIIEFAGQKGIEIVAHQANELAVRVHSITKEEMEIISKQKATERWIRAAKERKVRIFYIKPFMKSNFNLIEENLAYIRTITEELKANGFSMGRASILSTAYQEPKIFILLLILGVISR
;
A
#
# COMPACT_ATOMS: atom_id res chain seq x y z
N MET A 1 28.79 -22.08 2.33
CA MET A 1 28.39 -21.08 3.36
C MET A 1 27.59 -19.91 2.79
N LYS A 2 27.77 -19.48 1.53
CA LYS A 2 26.91 -18.45 0.88
C LYS A 2 25.40 -18.80 0.82
N GLY A 3 25.04 -20.08 0.66
CA GLY A 3 23.64 -20.50 0.50
C GLY A 3 22.79 -20.50 1.78
N SER A 4 23.39 -20.33 2.98
CA SER A 4 22.62 -20.18 4.23
C SER A 4 22.26 -18.72 4.51
N GLU A 5 23.15 -17.77 4.20
CA GLU A 5 22.88 -16.33 4.37
C GLU A 5 21.77 -15.84 3.43
N GLU A 6 21.78 -16.31 2.18
CA GLU A 6 20.74 -15.95 1.19
C GLU A 6 19.37 -16.52 1.59
N LYS A 7 19.34 -17.75 2.13
CA LYS A 7 18.13 -18.37 2.71
C LYS A 7 17.66 -17.68 3.99
N LEU A 8 18.58 -17.21 4.84
CA LEU A 8 18.25 -16.48 6.07
C LEU A 8 17.73 -15.07 5.76
N ALA A 9 18.31 -14.38 4.78
CA ALA A 9 17.80 -13.10 4.28
C ALA A 9 16.38 -13.26 3.71
N ASP A 10 16.11 -14.37 3.03
CA ASP A 10 14.79 -14.66 2.45
C ASP A 10 13.69 -14.95 3.50
N LEU A 11 14.07 -15.30 4.73
CA LEU A 11 13.13 -15.44 5.85
C LEU A 11 12.59 -14.08 6.32
N GLY A 12 13.25 -12.97 5.98
CA GLY A 12 12.92 -11.63 6.44
C GLY A 12 13.15 -11.51 7.95
N LEU A 13 14.43 -11.36 8.33
CA LEU A 13 14.96 -11.35 9.71
C LEU A 13 14.50 -10.18 10.59
N GLY A 14 13.57 -9.36 10.11
CA GLY A 14 13.15 -8.11 10.73
C GLY A 14 13.46 -6.92 9.83
N PHE A 15 13.32 -5.72 10.40
CA PHE A 15 13.59 -4.45 9.72
C PHE A 15 14.81 -3.79 10.33
N SER A 16 15.60 -3.09 9.50
CA SER A 16 16.73 -2.30 9.98
C SER A 16 16.23 -1.15 10.85
N GLU A 17 16.58 -1.17 12.15
CA GLU A 17 16.25 -0.09 13.09
C GLU A 17 16.89 1.23 12.63
N GLU A 18 18.13 1.18 12.13
CA GLU A 18 18.85 2.33 11.60
C GLU A 18 18.13 2.98 10.41
N ASP A 19 17.64 2.18 9.45
CA ASP A 19 16.89 2.71 8.30
C ASP A 19 15.55 3.32 8.73
N ILE A 20 14.87 2.69 9.68
CA ILE A 20 13.60 3.18 10.23
C ILE A 20 13.81 4.52 10.93
N GLU A 21 14.85 4.64 11.75
CA GLU A 21 15.20 5.88 12.44
C GLU A 21 15.61 6.97 11.45
N LEU A 22 16.40 6.65 10.42
CA LEU A 22 16.77 7.59 9.37
C LEU A 22 15.54 8.16 8.66
N VAL A 23 14.64 7.29 8.20
CA VAL A 23 13.40 7.70 7.52
C VAL A 23 12.56 8.60 8.43
N ARG A 24 12.46 8.30 9.72
CA ARG A 24 11.73 9.13 10.69
C ARG A 24 12.36 10.47 10.96
N ASN A 25 13.68 10.51 11.14
CA ASN A 25 14.42 11.73 11.41
C ASN A 25 14.32 12.73 10.24
N LEU A 26 14.09 12.22 9.03
CA LEU A 26 13.77 13.01 7.84
C LEU A 26 12.28 13.42 7.73
N GLY A 27 11.45 13.09 8.73
CA GLY A 27 10.04 13.44 8.79
C GLY A 27 9.13 12.53 7.95
N PHE A 28 9.65 11.45 7.39
CA PHE A 28 8.86 10.51 6.59
C PHE A 28 8.10 9.51 7.46
N GLN A 29 7.04 8.97 6.88
CA GLN A 29 6.25 7.90 7.47
C GLN A 29 6.81 6.53 7.05
N VAL A 30 6.73 5.56 7.95
CA VAL A 30 7.24 4.20 7.71
C VAL A 30 6.10 3.29 7.22
N ILE A 31 6.27 2.65 6.07
CA ILE A 31 5.42 1.57 5.59
C ILE A 31 6.27 0.31 5.51
N LEU A 32 5.88 -0.73 6.23
CA LEU A 32 6.62 -1.98 6.27
C LEU A 32 6.21 -2.91 5.13
N ARG A 33 7.15 -3.70 4.62
CA ARG A 33 6.86 -4.72 3.61
C ARG A 33 7.03 -6.12 4.18
N LEU A 34 5.92 -6.87 4.23
CA LEU A 34 5.91 -8.23 4.76
C LEU A 34 5.88 -9.25 3.62
N LYS A 35 6.92 -10.09 3.58
CA LYS A 35 7.06 -11.17 2.60
C LYS A 35 6.48 -12.48 3.12
N ASN A 36 5.77 -13.17 2.22
CA ASN A 36 5.28 -14.53 2.45
C ASN A 36 6.30 -15.60 2.03
N PHE A 37 6.22 -16.79 2.60
CA PHE A 37 7.02 -17.95 2.19
C PHE A 37 6.22 -19.26 2.24
N ALA A 38 6.62 -20.25 1.43
CA ALA A 38 5.81 -21.42 1.07
C ALA A 38 5.43 -22.38 2.22
N ARG A 39 5.96 -22.18 3.43
CA ARG A 39 5.72 -23.03 4.61
C ARG A 39 5.49 -22.22 5.88
N ILE A 40 4.93 -21.03 5.74
CA ILE A 40 4.65 -20.18 6.89
C ILE A 40 3.59 -20.79 7.81
N ASN A 41 3.87 -20.82 9.11
CA ASN A 41 2.91 -21.22 10.16
C ASN A 41 2.41 -19.99 10.94
N LYS A 42 1.61 -20.19 11.98
CA LYS A 42 1.05 -19.07 12.77
C LYS A 42 2.15 -18.36 13.56
N GLU A 43 3.07 -19.11 14.15
CA GLU A 43 4.17 -18.60 14.96
C GLU A 43 5.10 -17.68 14.14
N ASP A 44 5.34 -18.02 12.88
CA ASP A 44 6.11 -17.21 11.93
C ASP A 44 5.40 -15.88 11.60
N ILE A 45 4.07 -15.91 11.49
CA ILE A 45 3.26 -14.71 11.24
C ILE A 45 3.30 -13.82 12.49
N GLU A 46 3.05 -14.38 13.66
CA GLU A 46 3.14 -13.68 14.95
C GLU A 46 4.53 -13.06 15.14
N PHE A 47 5.59 -13.79 14.82
CA PHE A 47 6.96 -13.28 14.85
C PHE A 47 7.13 -12.06 13.95
N LYS A 48 6.68 -12.11 12.69
CA LYS A 48 6.77 -10.96 11.76
C LYS A 48 5.99 -9.73 12.26
N PHE A 49 4.83 -9.94 12.87
CA PHE A 49 4.07 -8.85 13.47
C PHE A 49 4.75 -8.30 14.73
N LYS A 50 5.40 -9.14 15.54
CA LYS A 50 6.22 -8.70 16.67
C LYS A 50 7.44 -7.90 16.21
N GLU A 51 8.11 -8.31 15.14
CA GLU A 51 9.19 -7.52 14.54
C GLU A 51 8.68 -6.18 13.97
N SER A 52 7.43 -6.17 13.46
CA SER A 52 6.79 -4.92 13.02
C SER A 52 6.53 -3.95 14.17
N ASP A 53 6.27 -4.44 15.39
CA ASP A 53 6.08 -3.59 16.57
C ASP A 53 7.37 -2.89 17.00
N LYS A 54 8.53 -3.55 16.84
CA LYS A 54 9.85 -2.94 17.09
C LYS A 54 10.10 -1.75 16.18
N ALA A 55 9.50 -1.77 14.99
CA ALA A 55 9.56 -0.63 14.11
C ALA A 55 8.88 0.59 14.72
N GLY A 56 8.08 0.50 15.78
CA GLY A 56 7.37 1.62 16.42
C GLY A 56 6.11 2.03 15.64
N LYS A 57 5.73 3.31 15.69
CA LYS A 57 4.54 3.80 14.95
C LYS A 57 4.76 3.72 13.43
N ILE A 58 4.02 2.83 12.77
CA ILE A 58 4.00 2.68 11.32
C ILE A 58 2.76 3.33 10.70
N SER A 59 2.85 3.71 9.43
CA SER A 59 1.72 4.19 8.63
C SER A 59 0.93 3.06 7.96
N GLY A 60 1.54 1.88 7.78
CA GLY A 60 0.85 0.68 7.32
C GLY A 60 1.81 -0.41 6.85
N ILE A 61 1.21 -1.47 6.29
CA ILE A 61 1.90 -2.66 5.75
C ILE A 61 1.56 -2.82 4.27
N ILE A 62 2.52 -3.19 3.43
CA ILE A 62 2.27 -3.63 2.05
C ILE A 62 2.91 -5.00 1.85
N PHE A 63 2.12 -6.01 1.51
CA PHE A 63 2.65 -7.35 1.28
C PHE A 63 3.62 -7.39 0.08
N GLU A 64 4.64 -8.23 0.19
CA GLU A 64 5.66 -8.41 -0.84
C GLU A 64 5.45 -9.70 -1.64
N GLY A 65 5.80 -9.62 -2.93
CA GLY A 65 5.75 -10.76 -3.85
C GLY A 65 4.34 -11.03 -4.39
N GLU A 66 4.13 -12.27 -4.85
CA GLU A 66 2.90 -12.71 -5.50
C GLU A 66 1.78 -13.12 -4.54
N ALA A 67 2.07 -13.23 -3.24
CA ALA A 67 1.14 -13.77 -2.26
C ALA A 67 1.24 -13.01 -0.95
N VAL A 68 0.10 -12.82 -0.28
CA VAL A 68 0.06 -12.16 1.02
C VAL A 68 0.54 -13.10 2.12
N LEU A 69 0.91 -12.52 3.25
CA LEU A 69 1.40 -13.26 4.40
C LEU A 69 0.36 -14.27 4.91
N GLY A 70 0.73 -15.55 4.95
CA GLY A 70 -0.14 -16.65 5.38
C GLY A 70 -0.67 -17.53 4.25
N TYR A 71 -0.58 -17.10 2.98
CA TYR A 71 -0.95 -17.93 1.84
C TYR A 71 -0.03 -19.18 1.75
N PRO A 72 -0.55 -20.39 1.41
CA PRO A 72 -1.90 -20.70 0.93
C PRO A 72 -2.92 -21.07 2.02
N SER A 73 -2.53 -21.12 3.29
CA SER A 73 -3.44 -21.56 4.35
C SER A 73 -4.51 -20.51 4.62
N LYS A 74 -5.78 -20.87 4.42
CA LYS A 74 -6.91 -20.00 4.73
C LYS A 74 -6.93 -19.58 6.21
N GLU A 75 -6.58 -20.49 7.11
CA GLU A 75 -6.48 -20.17 8.55
C GLU A 75 -5.39 -19.15 8.84
N ASN A 76 -4.24 -19.27 8.19
CA ASN A 76 -3.14 -18.31 8.35
C ASN A 76 -3.48 -16.95 7.75
N LEU A 77 -4.22 -16.90 6.63
CA LEU A 77 -4.71 -15.64 6.05
C LEU A 77 -5.69 -14.94 6.98
N ILE A 78 -6.60 -15.69 7.60
CA ILE A 78 -7.52 -15.16 8.62
C ILE A 78 -6.72 -14.65 9.82
N HIS A 79 -5.74 -15.41 10.29
CA HIS A 79 -4.88 -15.02 11.40
C HIS A 79 -4.07 -13.74 11.12
N THR A 80 -3.51 -13.60 9.91
CA THR A 80 -2.89 -12.35 9.46
C THR A 80 -3.88 -11.17 9.54
N ALA A 81 -5.13 -11.36 9.11
CA ALA A 81 -6.15 -10.31 9.19
C ALA A 81 -6.53 -9.95 10.63
N GLU A 82 -6.61 -10.93 11.53
CA GLU A 82 -6.84 -10.71 12.97
C GLU A 82 -5.71 -9.90 13.61
N LEU A 83 -4.45 -10.19 13.27
CA LEU A 83 -3.30 -9.43 13.75
C LEU A 83 -3.29 -8.00 13.23
N LEU A 84 -3.66 -7.77 11.95
CA LEU A 84 -3.84 -6.42 11.42
C LEU A 84 -4.87 -5.62 12.23
N LYS A 85 -6.03 -6.23 12.52
CA LYS A 85 -7.10 -5.61 13.31
C LYS A 85 -6.68 -5.31 14.73
N THR A 86 -6.10 -6.30 15.41
CA THR A 86 -5.69 -6.19 16.82
C THR A 86 -4.65 -5.09 17.03
N LYS A 87 -3.77 -4.90 16.03
CA LYS A 87 -2.71 -3.89 16.05
C LYS A 87 -3.11 -2.57 15.37
N GLU A 88 -4.31 -2.50 14.81
CA GLU A 88 -4.82 -1.38 14.03
C GLU A 88 -3.86 -0.94 12.91
N TYR A 89 -3.22 -1.90 12.25
CA TYR A 89 -2.26 -1.65 11.18
C TYR A 89 -2.99 -1.56 9.83
N PRO A 90 -3.04 -0.38 9.17
CA PRO A 90 -3.57 -0.29 7.82
C PRO A 90 -2.72 -1.13 6.88
N PHE A 91 -3.33 -1.75 5.87
CA PHE A 91 -2.59 -2.51 4.87
C PHE A 91 -2.98 -2.13 3.44
N GLY A 92 -2.00 -2.23 2.55
CA GLY A 92 -2.12 -1.82 1.17
C GLY A 92 -2.61 -2.93 0.25
N ILE A 93 -3.63 -2.64 -0.56
CA ILE A 93 -4.07 -3.47 -1.68
C ILE A 93 -3.53 -2.84 -2.97
N ILE A 94 -2.55 -3.49 -3.60
CA ILE A 94 -1.98 -3.02 -4.87
C ILE A 94 -2.93 -3.33 -6.01
N GLU A 95 -3.42 -2.29 -6.67
CA GLU A 95 -4.31 -2.44 -7.82
C GLU A 95 -3.64 -3.23 -8.95
N PHE A 96 -4.40 -4.17 -9.53
CA PHE A 96 -3.98 -5.04 -10.63
C PHE A 96 -2.83 -6.02 -10.33
N ALA A 97 -2.33 -6.07 -9.09
CA ALA A 97 -1.25 -7.00 -8.72
C ALA A 97 -1.73 -8.46 -8.58
N GLY A 98 -3.00 -8.68 -8.28
CA GLY A 98 -3.56 -10.04 -8.12
C GLY A 98 -2.85 -10.89 -7.06
N GLN A 99 -2.37 -10.27 -5.97
CA GLN A 99 -1.64 -10.98 -4.91
C GLN A 99 -2.52 -12.07 -4.31
N LYS A 100 -2.05 -13.33 -4.37
CA LYS A 100 -2.77 -14.52 -3.90
C LYS A 100 -3.12 -14.37 -2.41
N GLY A 101 -4.40 -14.55 -2.07
CA GLY A 101 -4.92 -14.49 -0.70
C GLY A 101 -5.30 -13.09 -0.20
N ILE A 102 -5.05 -12.02 -0.97
CA ILE A 102 -5.38 -10.64 -0.56
C ILE A 102 -6.87 -10.46 -0.34
N GLU A 103 -7.71 -11.14 -1.12
CA GLU A 103 -9.17 -11.09 -1.02
C GLU A 103 -9.69 -11.60 0.33
N ILE A 104 -9.07 -12.64 0.88
CA ILE A 104 -9.44 -13.19 2.20
C ILE A 104 -9.05 -12.19 3.29
N VAL A 105 -7.83 -11.65 3.24
CA VAL A 105 -7.37 -10.66 4.22
C VAL A 105 -8.22 -9.39 4.15
N ALA A 106 -8.51 -8.90 2.94
CA ALA A 106 -9.31 -7.72 2.71
C ALA A 106 -10.78 -7.88 3.12
N HIS A 107 -11.35 -9.07 2.97
CA HIS A 107 -12.69 -9.35 3.48
C HIS A 107 -12.74 -9.33 5.02
N GLN A 108 -11.68 -9.81 5.69
CA GLN A 108 -11.65 -9.95 7.14
C GLN A 108 -11.24 -8.69 7.90
N ALA A 109 -10.52 -7.77 7.26
CA ALA A 109 -10.02 -6.51 7.82
C ALA A 109 -10.29 -5.32 6.88
N ASN A 110 -11.49 -5.25 6.29
CA ASN A 110 -11.84 -4.27 5.26
C ASN A 110 -11.67 -2.81 5.72
N GLU A 111 -11.84 -2.56 7.01
CA GLU A 111 -11.73 -1.27 7.66
C GLU A 111 -10.30 -0.77 7.72
N LEU A 112 -9.30 -1.64 7.53
CA LEU A 112 -7.88 -1.30 7.49
C LEU A 112 -7.32 -1.28 6.07
N ALA A 113 -8.13 -1.61 5.05
CA ALA A 113 -7.69 -1.72 3.68
C ALA A 113 -7.50 -0.35 3.02
N VAL A 114 -6.30 -0.13 2.47
CA VAL A 114 -5.92 1.10 1.78
C VAL A 114 -5.53 0.78 0.33
N ARG A 115 -6.12 1.50 -0.63
CA ARG A 115 -5.79 1.31 -2.06
C ARG A 115 -4.40 1.86 -2.39
N VAL A 116 -3.58 1.03 -3.01
CA VAL A 116 -2.21 1.35 -3.45
C VAL A 116 -2.17 1.29 -4.98
N HIS A 117 -1.62 2.33 -5.60
CA HIS A 117 -1.26 2.27 -7.02
C HIS A 117 0.25 2.08 -7.17
N SER A 118 0.64 1.25 -8.13
CA SER A 118 2.02 1.10 -8.57
C SER A 118 2.06 1.03 -10.10
N ILE A 119 3.12 1.56 -10.68
CA ILE A 119 3.53 1.26 -12.06
C ILE A 119 4.58 0.13 -11.98
N THR A 120 4.54 -0.85 -12.89
CA THR A 120 5.47 -1.99 -12.87
C THR A 120 6.87 -1.55 -13.27
N LYS A 121 7.90 -2.35 -12.94
CA LYS A 121 9.28 -1.99 -13.29
C LYS A 121 9.44 -1.96 -14.82
N GLU A 122 8.85 -2.94 -15.49
CA GLU A 122 8.87 -3.12 -16.94
C GLU A 122 8.22 -1.94 -17.65
N GLU A 123 7.10 -1.44 -17.11
CA GLU A 123 6.43 -0.27 -17.65
C GLU A 123 7.23 1.02 -17.40
N MET A 124 7.86 1.16 -16.23
CA MET A 124 8.73 2.32 -15.92
C MET A 124 9.93 2.44 -16.87
N GLU A 125 10.33 1.36 -17.55
CA GLU A 125 11.43 1.40 -18.54
C GLU A 125 11.05 2.06 -19.87
N ILE A 126 9.76 2.14 -20.19
CA ILE A 126 9.27 2.60 -21.51
C ILE A 126 8.27 3.77 -21.42
N ILE A 127 7.63 3.97 -20.26
CA ILE A 127 6.66 5.05 -20.07
C ILE A 127 7.37 6.41 -19.99
N SER A 128 6.77 7.45 -20.58
CA SER A 128 7.29 8.81 -20.39
C SER A 128 6.90 9.38 -19.02
N LYS A 129 7.71 10.29 -18.48
CA LYS A 129 7.43 10.97 -17.20
C LYS A 129 6.06 11.65 -17.19
N GLN A 130 5.67 12.29 -18.29
CA GLN A 130 4.36 12.91 -18.43
C GLN A 130 3.23 11.90 -18.29
N LYS A 131 3.28 10.79 -19.05
CA LYS A 131 2.24 9.75 -19.04
C LYS A 131 2.14 9.06 -17.68
N ALA A 132 3.28 8.87 -17.01
CA ALA A 132 3.32 8.34 -15.66
C ALA A 132 2.66 9.32 -14.66
N THR A 133 2.96 10.61 -14.77
CA THR A 133 2.36 11.68 -13.93
C THR A 133 0.84 11.70 -14.08
N GLU A 134 0.33 11.76 -15.31
CA GLU A 134 -1.12 11.72 -15.59
C GLU A 134 -1.77 10.47 -14.96
N ARG A 135 -1.11 9.32 -15.01
CA ARG A 135 -1.60 8.07 -14.43
C ARG A 135 -1.71 8.13 -12.90
N TRP A 136 -0.76 8.77 -12.22
CA TRP A 136 -0.85 9.01 -10.78
C TRP A 136 -2.02 9.92 -10.42
N ILE A 137 -2.20 11.02 -11.14
CA ILE A 137 -3.31 11.95 -10.89
C ILE A 137 -4.67 11.27 -11.09
N ARG A 138 -4.81 10.48 -12.16
CA ARG A 138 -6.02 9.67 -12.38
C ARG A 138 -6.23 8.62 -11.29
N ALA A 139 -5.16 8.01 -10.77
CA ALA A 139 -5.24 7.08 -9.65
C ALA A 139 -5.88 7.72 -8.40
N ALA A 140 -5.48 8.95 -8.07
CA ALA A 140 -6.09 9.70 -6.97
C ALA A 140 -7.54 10.10 -7.28
N LYS A 141 -7.77 10.74 -8.44
CA LYS A 141 -9.08 11.34 -8.81
C LYS A 141 -10.17 10.31 -9.08
N GLU A 142 -9.89 9.35 -9.96
CA GLU A 142 -10.90 8.43 -10.49
C GLU A 142 -11.06 7.20 -9.60
N ARG A 143 -9.95 6.76 -8.96
CA ARG A 143 -9.86 5.47 -8.29
C ARG A 143 -9.69 5.58 -6.77
N LYS A 144 -9.68 6.80 -6.22
CA LYS A 144 -9.55 7.06 -4.76
C LYS A 144 -8.34 6.35 -4.14
N VAL A 145 -7.24 6.23 -4.87
CA VAL A 145 -5.98 5.68 -4.35
C VAL A 145 -5.42 6.60 -3.26
N ARG A 146 -4.85 6.00 -2.21
CA ARG A 146 -4.33 6.74 -1.04
C ARG A 146 -2.83 6.54 -0.81
N ILE A 147 -2.23 5.53 -1.43
CA ILE A 147 -0.79 5.30 -1.39
C ILE A 147 -0.29 5.15 -2.83
N PHE A 148 0.72 5.94 -3.20
CA PHE A 148 1.46 5.75 -4.44
C PHE A 148 2.77 5.01 -4.13
N TYR A 149 2.88 3.79 -4.63
CA TYR A 149 4.14 3.06 -4.64
C TYR A 149 4.91 3.44 -5.90
N ILE A 150 5.68 4.52 -5.78
CA ILE A 150 6.49 5.06 -6.88
C ILE A 150 7.81 4.28 -6.96
N LYS A 151 8.09 3.73 -8.15
CA LYS A 151 9.43 3.23 -8.50
C LYS A 151 10.17 4.33 -9.27
N PRO A 152 11.47 4.55 -9.04
CA PRO A 152 12.22 5.56 -9.78
C PRO A 152 12.41 5.14 -11.25
N PHE A 153 12.57 6.13 -12.13
CA PHE A 153 13.16 5.90 -13.44
C PHE A 153 14.63 5.51 -13.27
N MET A 154 15.07 4.52 -14.04
CA MET A 154 16.43 3.96 -13.96
C MET A 154 17.32 4.33 -15.15
N LYS A 155 16.79 5.09 -16.12
CA LYS A 155 17.50 5.55 -17.32
C LYS A 155 17.36 7.06 -17.44
N SER A 156 18.48 7.75 -17.65
CA SER A 156 18.53 9.19 -17.90
C SER A 156 19.83 9.55 -18.64
N ASN A 157 19.76 10.59 -19.48
CA ASN A 157 20.94 11.20 -20.10
C ASN A 157 21.53 12.34 -19.24
N PHE A 158 20.91 12.65 -18.10
CA PHE A 158 21.26 13.72 -17.17
C PHE A 158 21.44 13.14 -15.75
N ASN A 159 21.35 14.00 -14.72
CA ASN A 159 21.39 13.57 -13.33
C ASN A 159 20.10 12.81 -12.95
N LEU A 160 20.21 11.48 -12.85
CA LEU A 160 19.10 10.58 -12.56
C LEU A 160 18.38 10.89 -11.23
N ILE A 161 19.12 11.32 -10.21
CA ILE A 161 18.55 11.63 -8.89
C ILE A 161 17.71 12.90 -8.98
N GLU A 162 18.28 13.98 -9.51
CA GLU A 162 17.59 15.26 -9.68
C GLU A 162 16.32 15.10 -10.53
N GLU A 163 16.39 14.30 -11.60
CA GLU A 163 15.23 14.04 -12.44
C GLU A 163 14.11 13.28 -11.72
N ASN A 164 14.45 12.29 -10.89
CA ASN A 164 13.46 11.57 -10.10
C ASN A 164 12.85 12.45 -9.00
N LEU A 165 13.65 13.32 -8.38
CA LEU A 165 13.15 14.32 -7.42
C LEU A 165 12.21 15.32 -8.10
N ALA A 166 12.57 15.82 -9.28
CA ALA A 166 11.72 16.70 -10.08
C ALA A 166 10.40 15.99 -10.46
N TYR A 167 10.46 14.72 -10.85
CA TYR A 167 9.28 13.91 -11.15
C TYR A 167 8.34 13.75 -9.94
N ILE A 168 8.87 13.42 -8.77
CA ILE A 168 8.06 13.34 -7.53
C ILE A 168 7.47 14.70 -7.18
N ARG A 169 8.21 15.79 -7.40
CA ARG A 169 7.75 17.16 -7.19
C ARG A 169 6.59 17.52 -8.12
N THR A 170 6.67 17.19 -9.41
CA THR A 170 5.58 17.40 -10.37
C THR A 170 4.32 16.66 -9.94
N ILE A 171 4.42 15.37 -9.56
CA ILE A 171 3.26 14.61 -9.06
C ILE A 171 2.64 15.31 -7.83
N THR A 172 3.49 15.75 -6.90
CA THR A 172 3.10 16.43 -5.66
C THR A 172 2.38 17.76 -5.94
N GLU A 173 2.90 18.57 -6.86
CA GLU A 173 2.33 19.86 -7.25
C GLU A 173 1.00 19.69 -8.00
N GLU A 174 0.91 18.73 -8.93
CA GLU A 174 -0.33 18.44 -9.65
C GLU A 174 -1.42 17.90 -8.73
N LEU A 175 -1.08 17.04 -7.76
CA LEU A 175 -2.02 16.60 -6.73
C LEU A 175 -2.56 17.78 -5.92
N LYS A 176 -1.69 18.68 -5.46
CA LYS A 176 -2.11 19.91 -4.75
C LYS A 176 -3.01 20.79 -5.60
N ALA A 177 -2.67 21.00 -6.86
CA ALA A 177 -3.49 21.77 -7.80
C ALA A 177 -4.88 21.15 -8.01
N ASN A 178 -5.01 19.83 -7.84
CA ASN A 178 -6.28 19.09 -7.89
C ASN A 178 -6.96 18.95 -6.51
N GLY A 179 -6.52 19.69 -5.48
CA GLY A 179 -7.16 19.73 -4.17
C GLY A 179 -6.78 18.59 -3.22
N PHE A 180 -5.73 17.82 -3.52
CA PHE A 180 -5.23 16.78 -2.62
C PHE A 180 -4.17 17.32 -1.65
N SER A 181 -4.14 16.73 -0.45
CA SER A 181 -3.11 16.96 0.56
C SER A 181 -2.25 15.71 0.75
N MET A 182 -0.97 15.90 1.04
CA MET A 182 -0.04 14.82 1.32
C MET A 182 0.13 14.66 2.82
N GLY A 183 0.28 13.42 3.27
CA GLY A 183 0.37 13.07 4.68
C GLY A 183 0.20 11.57 4.87
N ARG A 184 -0.17 11.15 6.09
CA ARG A 184 -0.50 9.76 6.37
C ARG A 184 -1.68 9.33 5.51
N ALA A 185 -1.55 8.20 4.81
CA ALA A 185 -2.65 7.61 4.06
C ALA A 185 -3.80 7.33 5.04
N SER A 186 -4.96 7.93 4.80
CA SER A 186 -6.16 7.67 5.57
C SER A 186 -6.98 6.57 4.93
N ILE A 187 -7.61 5.75 5.77
CA ILE A 187 -8.67 4.84 5.37
C ILE A 187 -9.83 5.72 4.88
N LEU A 188 -10.45 5.33 3.77
CA LEU A 188 -11.71 5.95 3.36
C LEU A 188 -12.77 5.55 4.39
N SER A 189 -13.24 6.51 5.19
CA SER A 189 -14.46 6.31 5.96
C SER A 189 -15.59 5.95 5.00
N THR A 190 -16.00 4.68 5.01
CA THR A 190 -17.28 4.27 4.43
C THR A 190 -18.16 4.05 5.65
N ALA A 191 -19.17 4.87 5.94
CA ALA A 191 -20.27 5.16 5.04
C ALA A 191 -20.42 6.65 4.70
N TYR A 192 -20.40 6.98 3.40
CA TYR A 192 -21.26 8.05 2.93
C TYR A 192 -22.70 7.58 3.16
N GLN A 193 -23.33 8.07 4.23
CA GLN A 193 -24.76 7.94 4.42
C GLN A 193 -25.39 8.92 3.42
N GLU A 194 -25.91 8.40 2.31
CA GLU A 194 -26.74 9.20 1.40
C GLU A 194 -27.76 9.97 2.25
N PRO A 195 -27.85 11.31 2.16
CA PRO A 195 -28.89 12.04 2.86
C PRO A 195 -30.23 11.49 2.39
N LYS A 196 -30.99 10.84 3.28
CA LYS A 196 -32.25 10.16 2.95
C LYS A 196 -33.25 11.05 2.19
N ILE A 197 -33.09 12.37 2.28
CA ILE A 197 -33.84 13.37 1.53
C ILE A 197 -33.69 13.22 0.00
N PHE A 198 -32.49 12.88 -0.51
CA PHE A 198 -32.27 12.68 -1.96
C PHE A 198 -32.95 11.40 -2.47
N ILE A 199 -32.99 10.35 -1.64
CA ILE A 199 -33.73 9.13 -1.92
C ILE A 199 -35.24 9.42 -1.92
N LEU A 200 -35.73 10.21 -0.96
CA LEU A 200 -37.14 10.62 -0.89
C LEU A 200 -37.57 11.42 -2.13
N LEU A 201 -36.73 12.35 -2.61
CA LEU A 201 -36.98 13.13 -3.82
C LEU A 201 -37.01 12.26 -5.09
N LEU A 202 -36.14 11.26 -5.19
CA LEU A 202 -36.17 10.29 -6.30
C LEU A 202 -37.45 9.46 -6.28
N ILE A 203 -37.91 9.01 -5.10
CA ILE A 203 -39.16 8.25 -4.96
C ILE A 203 -40.37 9.12 -5.31
N LEU A 204 -40.42 10.36 -4.85
CA LEU A 204 -41.53 11.29 -5.16
C LEU A 204 -41.61 11.62 -6.66
N GLY A 205 -40.46 11.76 -7.34
CA GLY A 205 -40.42 12.00 -8.78
C GLY A 205 -40.89 10.81 -9.64
N VAL A 206 -40.86 9.58 -9.10
CA VAL A 206 -41.39 8.38 -9.77
C VAL A 206 -42.91 8.25 -9.56
N ILE A 207 -43.44 8.74 -8.43
CA ILE A 207 -44.88 8.70 -8.11
C ILE A 207 -45.63 9.85 -8.82
N SER A 208 -44.95 10.92 -9.24
CA SER A 208 -45.56 12.03 -9.97
C SER A 208 -45.66 11.82 -11.50
N ARG A 209 -45.62 10.57 -11.98
CA ARG A 209 -45.85 10.21 -13.39
C ARG A 209 -47.11 9.38 -13.57
#